data_AF-A0A2E4ZYL8-F1
#
_entry.id   AF-A0A2E4ZYL8-F1
#
_cell.length_a   1.000
_cell.length_b   1.000
_cell.length_c   1.000
_cell.angle_alpha   90.00
_cell.angle_beta   90.00
_cell.angle_gamma   90.00
#
_symmetry.space_group_name_H-M   'P 1'
#
loop_
_entity.id
_entity.type
_entity.pdbx_description
1 polymer ?
#
loop_
_entity_poly.entity_id
_entity_poly.type
_entity_poly.pdbx_seq_one_letter_code
_entity_poly.pdbx_strand_id
1 'polypeptide(L)'
;MRLALAIFCLSLLQAAAESPTVIVVSGAPGSERFGKLINQWSEQWKSAAEQAEASFRQIGSSDEKNAKETLRKVLAAEPKDSPRPLWLVLIGHGTFDRKRAKFNLIGPDLEATECASWLKEFERPLILINCASSSAPFLAALSGKKRIVVTATRSGYEQNFCYLGGYLATAIADPSADLDKDNQVSLLEAWLIAARRTADFYEKEGRLATEHSLLDDNADGKGTQSDWFRGLQVTKKSAEEGLLPDGLRAHQVHLIPSEAERKLSPEQRAERDTLELELARLRAKKATIKEDAYYERLEKLLLEMSRIYFPK
;
A
#
# COMPACT_ATOMS: atom_id res chain seq x y z
N MET A 1 -24.03 -3.89 41.17
CA MET A 1 -22.77 -3.19 40.80
C MET A 1 -21.71 -4.06 40.12
N ARG A 2 -21.80 -5.40 40.06
CA ARG A 2 -20.81 -6.24 39.34
C ARG A 2 -21.15 -6.56 37.87
N LEU A 3 -22.41 -6.34 37.45
CA LEU A 3 -22.84 -6.55 36.06
C LEU A 3 -22.48 -5.39 35.12
N ALA A 4 -22.38 -4.16 35.64
CA ALA A 4 -22.04 -2.98 34.85
C ALA A 4 -20.56 -2.92 34.44
N LEU A 5 -19.66 -3.55 35.22
CA LEU A 5 -18.22 -3.55 34.94
C LEU A 5 -17.84 -4.56 33.83
N ALA A 6 -18.61 -5.65 33.67
CA ALA A 6 -18.38 -6.65 32.62
C ALA A 6 -18.85 -6.17 31.24
N ILE A 7 -19.90 -5.35 31.18
CA ILE A 7 -20.41 -4.77 29.92
C ILE A 7 -19.47 -3.66 29.41
N PHE A 8 -18.80 -2.93 30.31
CA PHE A 8 -17.83 -1.90 29.93
C PHE A 8 -16.47 -2.48 29.47
N CYS A 9 -16.09 -3.68 29.92
CA CYS A 9 -14.90 -4.38 29.42
C CYS A 9 -15.11 -5.07 28.08
N LEU A 10 -16.34 -5.47 27.72
CA LEU A 10 -16.62 -6.11 26.44
C LEU A 10 -16.65 -5.10 25.28
N SER A 11 -17.05 -3.85 25.53
CA SER A 11 -17.07 -2.79 24.51
C SER A 11 -15.67 -2.28 24.14
N LEU A 12 -14.70 -2.30 25.07
CA LEU A 12 -13.31 -1.88 24.82
C LEU A 12 -12.50 -2.90 24.01
N LEU A 13 -12.81 -4.19 24.12
CA LEU A 13 -12.16 -5.25 23.33
C LEU A 13 -12.69 -5.32 21.89
N GLN A 14 -13.91 -4.86 21.65
CA GLN A 14 -14.52 -4.86 20.33
C GLN A 14 -14.07 -3.67 19.47
N ALA A 15 -13.79 -2.51 20.10
CA ALA A 15 -13.26 -1.33 19.42
C ALA A 15 -11.84 -1.54 18.85
N ALA A 16 -11.01 -2.37 19.49
CA ALA A 16 -9.66 -2.69 19.01
C ALA A 16 -9.66 -3.53 17.71
N ALA A 17 -10.80 -4.13 17.33
CA ALA A 17 -10.95 -4.96 16.14
C ALA A 17 -11.40 -4.19 14.88
N GLU A 18 -11.59 -2.86 14.96
CA GLU A 18 -12.22 -2.08 13.89
C GLU A 18 -11.30 -1.18 13.06
N SER A 19 -10.04 -0.98 13.44
CA SER A 19 -9.10 -0.10 12.71
C SER A 19 -8.08 -0.90 11.87
N PRO A 20 -7.48 -0.31 10.82
CA PRO A 20 -6.42 -0.97 10.08
C PRO A 20 -5.21 -1.27 10.96
N THR A 21 -4.44 -2.30 10.60
CA THR A 21 -3.16 -2.60 11.26
C THR A 21 -2.02 -2.10 10.39
N VAL A 22 -1.05 -1.40 10.98
CA VAL A 22 0.21 -0.98 10.35
C VAL A 22 1.38 -1.65 11.06
N ILE A 23 2.08 -2.52 10.33
CA ILE A 23 3.32 -3.17 10.76
C ILE A 23 4.47 -2.57 9.97
N VAL A 24 5.39 -1.89 10.66
CA VAL A 24 6.64 -1.39 10.06
C VAL A 24 7.78 -2.29 10.49
N VAL A 25 8.50 -2.83 9.51
CA VAL A 25 9.68 -3.66 9.73
C VAL A 25 10.91 -2.88 9.32
N SER A 26 11.68 -2.48 10.32
CA SER A 26 12.98 -1.84 10.17
C SER A 26 14.05 -2.91 9.90
N GLY A 27 14.72 -2.79 8.76
CA GLY A 27 15.82 -3.68 8.37
C GLY A 27 17.11 -3.37 9.14
N ALA A 28 18.10 -4.25 9.01
CA ALA A 28 19.43 -4.00 9.55
C ALA A 28 20.01 -2.70 8.95
N PRO A 29 20.51 -1.75 9.75
CA PRO A 29 20.81 -0.40 9.26
C PRO A 29 22.04 -0.35 8.33
N GLY A 30 22.99 -1.27 8.48
CA GLY A 30 24.26 -1.31 7.73
C GLY A 30 25.25 -0.19 8.08
N SER A 31 24.77 1.01 8.41
CA SER A 31 25.55 2.13 8.97
C SER A 31 24.69 3.01 9.86
N GLU A 32 25.30 3.84 10.71
CA GLU A 32 24.58 4.79 11.57
C GLU A 32 23.73 5.78 10.77
N ARG A 33 24.25 6.26 9.63
CA ARG A 33 23.55 7.20 8.74
C ARG A 33 22.21 6.63 8.28
N PHE A 34 22.20 5.40 7.77
CA PHE A 34 20.98 4.76 7.30
C PHE A 34 20.07 4.37 8.47
N GLY A 35 20.62 3.97 9.62
CA GLY A 35 19.83 3.71 10.82
C GLY A 35 19.00 4.93 11.27
N LYS A 36 19.57 6.14 11.22
CA LYS A 36 18.83 7.38 11.53
C LYS A 36 17.66 7.61 10.57
N LEU A 37 17.87 7.40 9.26
CA LEU A 37 16.83 7.55 8.24
C LEU A 37 15.72 6.51 8.43
N ILE A 38 16.06 5.24 8.62
CA ILE A 38 15.08 4.16 8.85
C ILE A 38 14.23 4.48 10.09
N ASN A 39 14.85 4.90 11.20
CA ASN A 39 14.12 5.27 12.41
C ASN A 39 13.19 6.47 12.18
N GLN A 40 13.67 7.50 11.49
CA GLN A 40 12.85 8.67 11.16
C GLN A 40 11.62 8.27 10.33
N TRP A 41 11.80 7.44 9.31
CA TRP A 41 10.70 7.02 8.43
C TRP A 41 9.72 6.09 9.15
N SER A 42 10.22 5.22 10.04
CA SER A 42 9.37 4.40 10.92
C SER A 42 8.51 5.25 11.86
N GLU A 43 9.05 6.34 12.42
CA GLU A 43 8.28 7.26 13.26
C GLU A 43 7.24 8.05 12.45
N GLN A 44 7.53 8.40 11.18
CA GLN A 44 6.53 9.01 10.29
C GLN A 44 5.35 8.07 10.03
N TRP A 45 5.61 6.79 9.78
CA TRP A 45 4.55 5.78 9.66
C TRP A 45 3.76 5.60 10.95
N LYS A 46 4.43 5.66 12.11
CA LYS A 46 3.76 5.63 13.41
C LYS A 46 2.83 6.82 13.60
N SER A 47 3.29 8.03 13.28
CA SER A 47 2.46 9.24 13.35
C SER A 47 1.25 9.17 12.41
N ALA A 48 1.43 8.67 11.18
CA ALA A 48 0.33 8.46 10.25
C ALA A 48 -0.67 7.40 10.76
N ALA A 49 -0.18 6.32 11.37
CA ALA A 49 -1.02 5.29 11.99
C ALA A 49 -1.81 5.85 13.18
N GLU A 50 -1.19 6.68 14.03
CA GLU A 50 -1.86 7.34 15.15
C GLU A 50 -2.98 8.29 14.66
N GLN A 51 -2.72 9.09 13.61
CA GLN A 51 -3.73 9.95 12.99
C GLN A 51 -4.89 9.15 12.36
N ALA A 52 -4.58 7.96 11.85
CA ALA A 52 -5.57 7.02 11.31
C ALA A 52 -6.32 6.22 12.39
N GLU A 53 -5.97 6.37 13.68
CA GLU A 53 -6.45 5.53 14.78
C GLU A 53 -6.17 4.02 14.52
N ALA A 54 -5.11 3.73 13.75
CA ALA A 54 -4.69 2.42 13.35
C ALA A 54 -3.86 1.73 14.45
N SER A 55 -3.96 0.40 14.53
CA SER A 55 -3.05 -0.38 15.36
C SER A 55 -1.64 -0.33 14.77
N PHE A 56 -0.64 0.08 15.54
CA PHE A 56 0.74 0.19 15.08
C PHE A 56 1.67 -0.83 15.76
N ARG A 57 2.55 -1.46 14.98
CA ARG A 57 3.63 -2.32 15.47
C ARG A 57 4.92 -2.04 14.70
N GLN A 58 5.99 -1.73 15.41
CA GLN A 58 7.33 -1.66 14.83
C GLN A 58 8.14 -2.92 15.20
N ILE A 59 8.85 -3.47 14.23
CA ILE A 59 9.77 -4.62 14.36
C ILE A 59 11.15 -4.20 13.86
N GLY A 60 12.22 -4.73 14.46
CA GLY A 60 13.59 -4.45 14.07
C GLY A 60 14.18 -3.20 14.72
N SER A 61 13.78 -2.89 15.97
CA SER A 61 14.45 -1.86 16.78
C SER A 61 15.84 -2.33 17.25
N SER A 62 16.67 -1.41 17.74
CA SER A 62 18.10 -1.65 18.06
C SER A 62 18.36 -2.77 19.05
N ASP A 63 17.39 -3.11 19.91
CA ASP A 63 17.55 -4.09 20.99
C ASP A 63 17.14 -5.51 20.57
N GLU A 64 16.57 -5.64 19.37
CA GLU A 64 16.00 -6.89 18.88
C GLU A 64 17.06 -7.79 18.25
N LYS A 65 17.12 -9.06 18.68
CA LYS A 65 18.15 -10.02 18.19
C LYS A 65 17.71 -10.86 17.01
N ASN A 66 16.40 -11.00 16.80
CA ASN A 66 15.82 -11.84 15.75
C ASN A 66 14.50 -11.26 15.27
N ALA A 67 14.59 -10.20 14.47
CA ALA A 67 13.44 -9.49 13.92
C ALA A 67 12.55 -10.39 13.05
N LYS A 68 13.14 -11.39 12.39
CA LYS A 68 12.39 -12.34 11.54
C LYS A 68 11.43 -13.21 12.35
N GLU A 69 11.87 -13.75 13.48
CA GLU A 69 11.00 -14.59 14.32
C GLU A 69 9.90 -13.76 14.99
N THR A 70 10.20 -12.53 15.40
CA THR A 70 9.16 -11.61 15.91
C THR A 70 8.15 -11.27 14.84
N LEU A 71 8.59 -10.95 13.62
CA LEU A 71 7.68 -10.71 12.49
C LEU A 71 6.79 -11.92 12.23
N ARG A 72 7.35 -13.13 12.22
CA ARG A 72 6.57 -14.36 12.07
C ARG A 72 5.49 -14.49 13.14
N LYS A 73 5.84 -14.23 14.41
CA LYS A 73 4.90 -14.31 15.54
C LYS A 73 3.81 -13.24 15.46
N VAL A 74 4.18 -12.00 15.14
CA VAL A 74 3.22 -10.89 14.98
C VAL A 74 2.27 -11.21 13.84
N LEU A 75 2.78 -11.59 12.66
CA LEU A 75 1.94 -11.97 11.53
C LEU A 75 1.07 -13.17 11.87
N ALA A 76 1.57 -14.19 12.59
CA ALA A 76 0.76 -15.33 13.01
C ALA A 76 -0.42 -14.94 13.92
N ALA A 77 -0.24 -13.94 14.77
CA ALA A 77 -1.28 -13.42 15.67
C ALA A 77 -2.29 -12.49 14.97
N GLU A 78 -1.96 -11.92 13.81
CA GLU A 78 -2.88 -11.07 13.06
C GLU A 78 -4.09 -11.86 12.51
N PRO A 79 -5.31 -11.30 12.57
CA PRO A 79 -6.49 -11.86 11.93
C PRO A 79 -6.26 -12.07 10.44
N LYS A 80 -6.57 -13.28 9.96
CA LYS A 80 -6.42 -13.68 8.55
C LYS A 80 -7.59 -13.21 7.70
N ASP A 81 -8.79 -13.32 8.27
CA ASP A 81 -10.02 -12.81 7.70
C ASP A 81 -10.45 -11.55 8.44
N SER A 82 -10.59 -10.45 7.69
CA SER A 82 -10.98 -9.14 8.20
C SER A 82 -11.34 -8.24 7.01
N PRO A 83 -12.35 -7.37 7.13
CA PRO A 83 -12.60 -6.34 6.13
C PRO A 83 -11.56 -5.21 6.19
N ARG A 84 -10.75 -5.13 7.25
CA ARG A 84 -9.79 -4.02 7.45
C ARG A 84 -8.44 -4.33 6.82
N PRO A 85 -7.76 -3.34 6.22
CA PRO A 85 -6.46 -3.58 5.63
C PRO A 85 -5.37 -3.85 6.68
N LEU A 86 -4.43 -4.73 6.32
CA LEU A 86 -3.14 -4.86 7.00
C LEU A 86 -2.06 -4.27 6.09
N TRP A 87 -1.37 -3.25 6.61
CA TRP A 87 -0.23 -2.60 5.98
C TRP A 87 1.05 -3.21 6.54
N LEU A 88 1.86 -3.80 5.67
CA LEU A 88 3.18 -4.31 6.00
C LEU A 88 4.22 -3.50 5.22
N VAL A 89 4.95 -2.65 5.92
CA VAL A 89 5.93 -1.71 5.37
C VAL A 89 7.33 -2.18 5.74
N LEU A 90 8.16 -2.50 4.75
CA LEU A 90 9.54 -2.93 4.93
C LEU A 90 10.47 -1.76 4.56
N ILE A 91 11.30 -1.32 5.51
CA ILE A 91 12.20 -0.18 5.34
C ILE A 91 13.62 -0.61 5.68
N GLY A 92 14.54 -0.56 4.71
CA GLY A 92 15.93 -0.92 4.97
C GLY A 92 16.67 -1.35 3.71
N HIS A 93 17.50 -2.38 3.85
CA HIS A 93 18.31 -2.93 2.75
C HIS A 93 17.74 -4.28 2.30
N GLY A 94 18.05 -4.62 1.06
CA GLY A 94 17.77 -5.93 0.49
C GLY A 94 18.88 -6.39 -0.44
N THR A 95 18.96 -7.70 -0.59
CA THR A 95 20.00 -8.40 -1.35
C THR A 95 19.37 -9.35 -2.36
N PHE A 96 20.09 -9.59 -3.46
CA PHE A 96 19.65 -10.51 -4.50
C PHE A 96 20.83 -11.27 -5.09
N ASP A 97 20.78 -12.60 -5.02
CA ASP A 97 21.84 -13.50 -5.47
C ASP A 97 21.63 -14.01 -6.92
N ARG A 98 20.78 -13.31 -7.70
CA ARG A 98 20.26 -13.71 -9.03
C ARG A 98 19.19 -14.79 -9.01
N LYS A 99 18.89 -15.40 -7.86
CA LYS A 99 17.84 -16.42 -7.71
C LYS A 99 16.82 -16.04 -6.63
N ARG A 100 17.28 -15.50 -5.51
CA ARG A 100 16.50 -15.24 -4.30
C ARG A 100 16.75 -13.82 -3.84
N ALA A 101 15.67 -13.09 -3.64
CA ALA A 101 15.70 -11.76 -3.02
C ALA A 101 15.40 -11.89 -1.54
N LYS A 102 16.12 -11.10 -0.73
CA LYS A 102 15.95 -11.06 0.71
C LYS A 102 15.87 -9.63 1.21
N PHE A 103 15.02 -9.40 2.19
CA PHE A 103 15.01 -8.20 3.01
C PHE A 103 15.93 -8.41 4.19
N ASN A 104 16.90 -7.50 4.36
CA ASN A 104 17.96 -7.65 5.35
C ASN A 104 17.48 -7.24 6.74
N LEU A 105 17.42 -8.20 7.65
CA LEU A 105 16.88 -8.02 9.00
C LEU A 105 17.98 -8.06 10.05
N ILE A 106 17.69 -7.58 11.26
CA ILE A 106 18.54 -7.85 12.42
C ILE A 106 18.35 -9.33 12.78
N GLY A 107 19.39 -10.13 12.53
CA GLY A 107 19.34 -11.59 12.60
C GLY A 107 19.20 -12.21 11.21
N PRO A 108 18.49 -13.34 11.06
CA PRO A 108 18.31 -13.98 9.75
C PRO A 108 17.43 -13.13 8.82
N ASP A 109 17.87 -12.97 7.57
CA ASP A 109 17.12 -12.24 6.53
C ASP A 109 15.80 -12.93 6.14
N LEU A 110 14.83 -12.14 5.67
CA LEU A 110 13.53 -12.62 5.18
C LEU A 110 13.57 -12.80 3.67
N GLU A 111 13.30 -14.01 3.18
CA GLU A 111 13.20 -14.27 1.74
C GLU A 111 11.80 -13.94 1.19
N ALA A 112 11.71 -13.51 -0.07
CA ALA A 112 10.44 -13.22 -0.74
C ALA A 112 9.44 -14.39 -0.70
N THR A 113 9.90 -15.61 -0.99
CA THR A 113 9.07 -16.82 -1.00
C THR A 113 8.57 -17.20 0.40
N GLU A 114 9.41 -16.99 1.41
CA GLU A 114 9.06 -17.20 2.81
C GLU A 114 8.00 -16.19 3.27
N CYS A 115 8.16 -14.90 2.95
CA CYS A 115 7.17 -13.88 3.21
C CYS A 115 5.83 -14.22 2.55
N ALA A 116 5.85 -14.64 1.28
CA ALA A 116 4.66 -15.08 0.56
C ALA A 116 3.96 -16.26 1.25
N SER A 117 4.74 -17.23 1.75
CA SER A 117 4.19 -18.38 2.49
C SER A 117 3.46 -17.97 3.76
N TRP A 118 3.99 -16.99 4.51
CA TRP A 118 3.38 -16.52 5.77
C TRP A 118 2.09 -15.74 5.52
N LEU A 119 2.02 -15.05 4.39
CA LEU A 119 0.86 -14.25 4.00
C LEU A 119 -0.20 -15.04 3.23
N LYS A 120 0.06 -16.32 2.90
CA LYS A 120 -0.82 -17.14 2.04
C LYS A 120 -2.25 -17.25 2.56
N GLU A 121 -2.44 -17.36 3.87
CA GLU A 121 -3.76 -17.58 4.50
C GLU A 121 -4.54 -16.29 4.75
N PHE A 122 -3.97 -15.11 4.48
CA PHE A 122 -4.67 -13.85 4.69
C PHE A 122 -5.67 -13.60 3.56
N GLU A 123 -6.95 -13.54 3.92
CA GLU A 123 -8.08 -13.26 3.03
C GLU A 123 -8.61 -11.82 3.16
N ARG A 124 -7.92 -10.99 3.96
CA ARG A 124 -8.14 -9.55 4.11
C ARG A 124 -7.35 -8.70 3.11
N PRO A 125 -7.69 -7.41 2.91
CA PRO A 125 -6.85 -6.51 2.12
C PRO A 125 -5.43 -6.41 2.70
N LEU A 126 -4.41 -6.63 1.87
CA LEU A 126 -3.00 -6.51 2.23
C LEU A 126 -2.34 -5.42 1.42
N ILE A 127 -1.67 -4.49 2.11
CA ILE A 127 -0.85 -3.47 1.48
C ILE A 127 0.60 -3.75 1.85
N LEU A 128 1.41 -4.10 0.85
CA LEU A 128 2.76 -4.59 1.01
C LEU A 128 3.71 -3.58 0.38
N ILE A 129 4.40 -2.80 1.21
CA ILE A 129 5.28 -1.72 0.75
C ILE A 129 6.71 -2.09 1.07
N ASN A 130 7.47 -2.52 0.06
CA ASN A 130 8.88 -2.86 0.21
C ASN A 130 9.78 -1.73 -0.31
N CYS A 131 10.24 -0.90 0.62
CA CYS A 131 11.11 0.24 0.36
C CYS A 131 12.61 -0.11 0.40
N ALA A 132 12.96 -1.39 0.31
CA ALA A 132 14.34 -1.83 0.34
C ALA A 132 14.98 -1.90 -1.05
N SER A 133 16.31 -1.91 -1.08
CA SER A 133 17.08 -2.28 -2.28
C SER A 133 16.74 -3.70 -2.72
N SER A 134 16.86 -3.99 -4.02
CA SER A 134 16.54 -5.31 -4.60
C SER A 134 15.13 -5.84 -4.30
N SER A 135 14.16 -4.94 -4.06
CA SER A 135 12.78 -5.27 -3.65
C SER A 135 11.90 -5.86 -4.75
N ALA A 136 12.16 -5.60 -6.04
CA ALA A 136 11.27 -6.01 -7.14
C ALA A 136 10.87 -7.50 -7.15
N PRO A 137 11.76 -8.48 -6.85
CA PRO A 137 11.36 -9.89 -6.84
C PRO A 137 10.35 -10.25 -5.76
N PHE A 138 10.15 -9.42 -4.74
CA PHE A 138 9.03 -9.57 -3.80
C PHE A 138 7.68 -9.30 -4.47
N LEU A 139 7.61 -8.42 -5.47
CA LEU A 139 6.37 -8.10 -6.19
C LEU A 139 5.77 -9.36 -6.81
N ALA A 140 6.53 -10.07 -7.63
CA ALA A 140 6.05 -11.30 -8.28
C ALA A 140 5.69 -12.41 -7.28
N ALA A 141 6.39 -12.49 -6.14
CA ALA A 141 6.13 -13.50 -5.11
C ALA A 141 4.89 -13.17 -4.26
N LEU A 142 4.62 -11.88 -4.04
CA LEU A 142 3.58 -11.41 -3.13
C LEU A 142 2.29 -10.99 -3.83
N SER A 143 2.34 -10.74 -5.14
CA SER A 143 1.18 -10.44 -5.97
C SER A 143 0.05 -11.45 -5.76
N GLY A 144 -1.18 -10.94 -5.70
CA GLY A 144 -2.34 -11.78 -5.44
C GLY A 144 -3.61 -10.98 -5.22
N LYS A 145 -4.76 -11.68 -5.20
CA LYS A 145 -6.06 -11.06 -4.96
C LYS A 145 -6.09 -10.35 -3.61
N LYS A 146 -6.74 -9.18 -3.57
CA LYS A 146 -6.82 -8.30 -2.37
C LYS A 146 -5.45 -7.83 -1.87
N ARG A 147 -4.41 -7.86 -2.72
CA ARG A 147 -3.08 -7.37 -2.36
C ARG A 147 -2.70 -6.19 -3.25
N ILE A 148 -2.02 -5.23 -2.64
CA ILE A 148 -1.36 -4.14 -3.31
C ILE A 148 0.11 -4.24 -2.94
N VAL A 149 1.00 -4.32 -3.92
CA VAL A 149 2.43 -4.44 -3.71
C VAL A 149 3.15 -3.25 -4.32
N VAL A 150 3.84 -2.48 -3.48
CA VAL A 150 4.73 -1.40 -3.88
C VAL A 150 6.16 -1.84 -3.64
N THR A 151 7.04 -1.61 -4.60
CA THR A 151 8.48 -1.86 -4.47
C THR A 151 9.27 -0.60 -4.80
N ALA A 152 10.40 -0.38 -4.13
CA ALA A 152 11.29 0.74 -4.44
C ALA A 152 12.12 0.54 -5.72
N THR A 153 12.26 -0.70 -6.17
CA THR A 153 13.11 -1.07 -7.30
C THR A 153 12.30 -1.80 -8.35
N ARG A 154 12.76 -1.73 -9.61
CA ARG A 154 12.15 -2.45 -10.75
C ARG A 154 12.83 -3.77 -11.05
N SER A 155 13.98 -4.04 -10.41
CA SER A 155 14.67 -5.32 -10.52
C SER A 155 15.43 -5.65 -9.24
N GLY A 156 15.76 -6.93 -9.04
CA GLY A 156 16.66 -7.36 -7.97
C GLY A 156 18.11 -6.86 -8.12
N TYR A 157 18.46 -6.25 -9.25
CA TYR A 157 19.82 -5.75 -9.50
C TYR A 157 20.04 -4.30 -9.02
N GLU A 158 18.98 -3.62 -8.58
CA GLU A 158 19.06 -2.28 -8.01
C GLU A 158 19.42 -2.38 -6.51
N GLN A 159 20.72 -2.51 -6.23
CA GLN A 159 21.25 -2.84 -4.91
C GLN A 159 21.56 -1.63 -4.02
N ASN A 160 21.41 -0.42 -4.55
CA ASN A 160 21.67 0.80 -3.79
C ASN A 160 20.54 1.10 -2.82
N PHE A 161 20.87 1.74 -1.69
CA PHE A 161 19.88 2.17 -0.71
C PHE A 161 18.82 3.07 -1.36
N CYS A 162 17.56 2.77 -1.08
CA CYS A 162 16.40 3.40 -1.69
C CYS A 162 15.85 4.53 -0.81
N TYR A 163 15.59 5.69 -1.41
CA TYR A 163 15.03 6.88 -0.74
C TYR A 163 13.52 6.98 -0.87
N LEU A 164 12.87 6.17 -1.73
CA LEU A 164 11.42 6.14 -1.88
C LEU A 164 10.71 6.03 -0.53
N GLY A 165 11.24 5.19 0.38
CA GLY A 165 10.62 4.93 1.69
C GLY A 165 10.39 6.18 2.53
N GLY A 166 11.33 7.12 2.52
CA GLY A 166 11.18 8.39 3.24
C GLY A 166 10.16 9.32 2.61
N TYR A 167 10.16 9.41 1.28
CA TYR A 167 9.19 10.24 0.57
C TYR A 167 7.77 9.69 0.70
N LEU A 168 7.61 8.36 0.69
CA LEU A 168 6.32 7.70 0.85
C LEU A 168 5.79 7.81 2.29
N ALA A 169 6.65 7.60 3.29
CA ALA A 169 6.30 7.78 4.70
C ALA A 169 5.83 9.20 5.01
N THR A 170 6.39 10.19 4.31
CA THR A 170 5.94 11.58 4.40
C THR A 170 4.65 11.81 3.62
N ALA A 171 4.57 11.33 2.37
CA ALA A 171 3.46 11.62 1.47
C ALA A 171 2.12 11.05 1.95
N ILE A 172 2.11 9.90 2.64
CA ILE A 172 0.88 9.20 3.06
C ILE A 172 -0.01 10.03 4.00
N ALA A 173 0.57 11.02 4.69
CA ALA A 173 -0.13 11.91 5.62
C ALA A 173 -0.01 13.40 5.22
N ASP A 174 0.51 13.69 4.02
CA ASP A 174 0.77 15.05 3.54
C ASP A 174 -0.41 15.54 2.68
N PRO A 175 -1.22 16.52 3.11
CA PRO A 175 -2.35 17.01 2.32
C PRO A 175 -1.96 17.63 0.97
N SER A 176 -0.67 17.96 0.76
CA SER A 176 -0.20 18.41 -0.56
C SER A 176 -0.10 17.27 -1.57
N ALA A 177 -0.15 16.01 -1.12
CA ALA A 177 -0.16 14.82 -1.95
C ALA A 177 -1.56 14.46 -2.48
N ASP A 178 -2.63 15.03 -1.91
CA ASP A 178 -4.00 14.90 -2.40
C ASP A 178 -4.11 15.57 -3.79
N LEU A 179 -4.15 14.76 -4.84
CA LEU A 179 -4.16 15.18 -6.23
C LEU A 179 -5.58 15.46 -6.75
N ASP A 180 -6.58 14.71 -6.28
CA ASP A 180 -7.98 14.87 -6.71
C ASP A 180 -8.86 15.78 -5.84
N LYS A 181 -8.30 16.25 -4.72
CA LYS A 181 -8.89 17.21 -3.78
C LYS A 181 -10.11 16.67 -3.03
N ASP A 182 -10.09 15.38 -2.70
CA ASP A 182 -11.14 14.72 -1.91
C ASP A 182 -10.90 14.82 -0.38
N ASN A 183 -9.84 15.52 0.06
CA ASN A 183 -9.42 15.72 1.45
C ASN A 183 -8.90 14.45 2.14
N GLN A 184 -8.40 13.50 1.38
CA GLN A 184 -7.62 12.37 1.87
C GLN A 184 -6.48 12.08 0.89
N VAL A 185 -5.58 11.18 1.26
CA VAL A 185 -4.47 10.78 0.40
C VAL A 185 -4.55 9.27 0.20
N SER A 186 -4.78 8.88 -1.04
CA SER A 186 -4.75 7.49 -1.45
C SER A 186 -3.32 6.95 -1.50
N LEU A 187 -3.16 5.62 -1.44
CA LEU A 187 -1.87 4.98 -1.64
C LEU A 187 -1.29 5.29 -3.03
N LEU A 188 -2.14 5.38 -4.06
CA LEU A 188 -1.71 5.76 -5.41
C LEU A 188 -1.07 7.17 -5.39
N GLU A 189 -1.74 8.14 -4.79
CA GLU A 189 -1.25 9.51 -4.70
C GLU A 189 0.05 9.60 -3.91
N ALA A 190 0.09 8.98 -2.73
CA ALA A 190 1.28 8.94 -1.91
C ALA A 190 2.47 8.33 -2.66
N TRP A 191 2.24 7.24 -3.40
CA TRP A 191 3.27 6.61 -4.23
C TRP A 191 3.71 7.48 -5.42
N LEU A 192 2.78 8.10 -6.15
CA LEU A 192 3.11 8.97 -7.28
C LEU A 192 3.93 10.20 -6.83
N ILE A 193 3.53 10.82 -5.72
CA ILE A 193 4.26 11.94 -5.12
C ILE A 193 5.63 11.49 -4.61
N ALA A 194 5.71 10.33 -3.96
CA ALA A 194 6.97 9.78 -3.50
C ALA A 194 7.93 9.46 -4.66
N ALA A 195 7.43 8.84 -5.73
CA ALA A 195 8.21 8.52 -6.92
C ALA A 195 8.73 9.80 -7.60
N ARG A 196 7.89 10.85 -7.70
CA ARG A 196 8.32 12.15 -8.23
C ARG A 196 9.40 12.80 -7.35
N ARG A 197 9.19 12.86 -6.04
CA ARG A 197 10.18 13.43 -5.09
C ARG A 197 11.50 12.65 -5.12
N THR A 198 11.44 11.33 -5.34
CA THR A 198 12.61 10.48 -5.52
C THR A 198 13.37 10.84 -6.79
N ALA A 199 12.68 10.99 -7.93
CA ALA A 199 13.30 11.43 -9.17
C ALA A 199 13.94 12.82 -9.03
N ASP A 200 13.22 13.78 -8.45
CA ASP A 200 13.72 15.14 -8.19
C ASP A 200 14.99 15.13 -7.31
N PHE A 201 15.07 14.20 -6.35
CA PHE A 201 16.25 14.05 -5.48
C PHE A 201 17.50 13.64 -6.28
N TYR A 202 17.41 12.60 -7.11
CA TYR A 202 18.55 12.18 -7.93
C TYR A 202 18.97 13.27 -8.92
N GLU A 203 18.01 13.95 -9.54
CA GLU A 203 18.29 15.06 -10.46
C GLU A 203 19.01 16.22 -9.75
N LYS A 204 18.49 16.69 -8.60
CA LYS A 204 19.09 17.80 -7.84
C LYS A 204 20.48 17.48 -7.29
N GLU A 205 20.71 16.22 -6.90
CA GLU A 205 22.01 15.75 -6.43
C GLU A 205 23.01 15.47 -7.55
N GLY A 206 22.60 15.61 -8.83
CA GLY A 206 23.45 15.30 -9.98
C GLY A 206 23.82 13.81 -10.06
N ARG A 207 22.94 12.92 -9.61
CA ARG A 207 23.16 11.47 -9.53
C ARG A 207 22.31 10.73 -10.55
N LEU A 208 22.81 9.59 -11.01
CA LEU A 208 22.00 8.63 -11.75
C LEU A 208 20.95 8.01 -10.82
N ALA A 209 19.72 7.89 -11.31
CA ALA A 209 18.65 7.21 -10.57
C ALA A 209 19.00 5.73 -10.37
N THR A 210 19.09 5.30 -9.11
CA THR A 210 19.45 3.92 -8.75
C THR A 210 18.28 3.09 -8.24
N GLU A 211 17.08 3.66 -8.20
CA GLU A 211 15.84 3.01 -7.79
C GLU A 211 14.71 3.45 -8.72
N HIS A 212 13.81 2.53 -9.04
CA HIS A 212 12.67 2.78 -9.93
C HIS A 212 11.46 2.01 -9.39
N SER A 213 10.56 2.71 -8.73
CA SER A 213 9.48 2.06 -8.00
C SER A 213 8.43 1.44 -8.92
N LEU A 214 7.86 0.31 -8.49
CA LEU A 214 6.73 -0.35 -9.17
C LEU A 214 5.54 -0.50 -8.23
N LEU A 215 4.34 -0.49 -8.81
CA LEU A 215 3.06 -0.77 -8.15
C LEU A 215 2.35 -1.91 -8.88
N ASP A 216 1.90 -2.93 -8.14
CA ASP A 216 0.98 -3.98 -8.62
C ASP A 216 -0.23 -4.04 -7.68
N ASP A 217 -1.42 -3.83 -8.24
CA ASP A 217 -2.68 -3.90 -7.51
C ASP A 217 -3.79 -4.69 -8.24
N ASN A 218 -3.44 -5.27 -9.40
CA ASN A 218 -4.35 -6.04 -10.24
C ASN A 218 -4.08 -7.57 -10.17
N ALA A 219 -3.03 -7.99 -9.44
CA ALA A 219 -2.63 -9.38 -9.23
C ALA A 219 -2.05 -10.09 -10.47
N ASP A 220 -1.49 -9.35 -11.43
CA ASP A 220 -0.82 -9.91 -12.62
C ASP A 220 0.68 -10.21 -12.39
N GLY A 221 1.25 -9.74 -11.27
CA GLY A 221 2.66 -9.89 -10.92
C GLY A 221 3.61 -9.04 -11.76
N LYS A 222 3.09 -8.06 -12.50
CA LYS A 222 3.80 -7.15 -13.41
C LYS A 222 3.58 -5.71 -12.99
N GLY A 223 4.43 -5.24 -12.07
CA GLY A 223 4.29 -3.88 -11.57
C GLY A 223 4.38 -2.78 -12.64
N THR A 224 3.51 -1.79 -12.52
CA THR A 224 3.47 -0.57 -13.32
C THR A 224 4.40 0.51 -12.75
N GLN A 225 5.06 1.27 -13.62
CA GLN A 225 5.91 2.40 -13.24
C GLN A 225 5.10 3.70 -13.11
N SER A 226 5.58 4.63 -12.28
CA SER A 226 4.91 5.92 -12.06
C SER A 226 4.80 6.78 -13.32
N ASP A 227 5.68 6.59 -14.31
CA ASP A 227 5.65 7.31 -15.59
C ASP A 227 4.49 6.88 -16.52
N TRP A 228 3.69 5.90 -16.12
CA TRP A 228 2.43 5.55 -16.77
C TRP A 228 1.32 6.54 -16.44
N PHE A 229 1.48 7.34 -15.38
CA PHE A 229 0.45 8.21 -14.85
C PHE A 229 0.74 9.68 -15.18
N ARG A 230 -0.32 10.42 -15.52
CA ARG A 230 -0.33 11.89 -15.57
C ARG A 230 -1.39 12.37 -14.58
N GLY A 231 -0.94 12.86 -13.42
CA GLY A 231 -1.83 12.93 -12.26
C GLY A 231 -2.29 11.51 -11.90
N LEU A 232 -3.59 11.30 -11.75
CA LEU A 232 -4.18 9.97 -11.51
C LEU A 232 -4.56 9.22 -12.79
N GLN A 233 -4.46 9.88 -13.95
CA GLN A 233 -4.86 9.28 -15.21
C GLN A 233 -3.76 8.36 -15.75
N VAL A 234 -4.11 7.10 -16.03
CA VAL A 234 -3.23 6.19 -16.75
C VAL A 234 -3.18 6.58 -18.23
N THR A 235 -1.98 6.82 -18.74
CA THR A 235 -1.72 7.31 -20.10
C THR A 235 -1.16 6.24 -21.04
N LYS A 236 -0.67 5.12 -20.49
CA LYS A 236 -0.15 3.98 -21.23
C LYS A 236 -1.13 2.81 -21.12
N LYS A 237 -1.12 1.91 -22.11
CA LYS A 237 -1.98 0.72 -22.12
C LYS A 237 -1.19 -0.49 -21.65
N SER A 238 -1.85 -1.39 -20.93
CA SER A 238 -1.30 -2.73 -20.66
C SER A 238 -1.05 -3.45 -21.99
N ALA A 239 -0.05 -4.34 -22.00
CA ALA A 239 0.23 -5.20 -23.15
C ALA A 239 -0.89 -6.23 -23.38
N GLU A 240 -1.64 -6.58 -22.33
CA GLU A 240 -2.75 -7.53 -22.40
C GLU A 240 -4.07 -6.80 -22.64
N GLU A 241 -4.79 -7.21 -23.68
CA GLU A 241 -6.04 -6.59 -24.06
C GLU A 241 -7.14 -6.84 -23.02
N GLY A 242 -7.72 -5.76 -22.49
CA GLY A 242 -8.79 -5.83 -21.49
C GLY A 242 -8.31 -5.91 -20.04
N LEU A 243 -7.00 -6.08 -19.79
CA LEU A 243 -6.44 -5.93 -18.46
C LEU A 243 -6.37 -4.45 -18.09
N LEU A 244 -6.97 -4.08 -16.97
CA LEU A 244 -6.87 -2.72 -16.45
C LEU A 244 -5.45 -2.50 -15.91
N PRO A 245 -4.87 -1.31 -16.16
CA PRO A 245 -3.59 -0.94 -15.56
C PRO A 245 -3.69 -0.90 -14.03
N ASP A 246 -2.55 -1.04 -13.37
CA ASP A 246 -2.48 -0.86 -11.92
C ASP A 246 -2.87 0.57 -11.52
N GLY A 247 -3.21 0.74 -10.25
CA GLY A 247 -3.46 2.01 -9.59
C GLY A 247 -4.91 2.21 -9.17
N LEU A 248 -5.85 1.48 -9.78
CA LEU A 248 -7.27 1.62 -9.45
C LEU A 248 -7.59 1.17 -8.02
N ARG A 249 -7.00 0.08 -7.55
CA ARG A 249 -7.21 -0.39 -6.18
C ARG A 249 -6.37 0.44 -5.19
N ALA A 250 -5.19 0.87 -5.58
CA ALA A 250 -4.35 1.76 -4.77
C ALA A 250 -4.98 3.15 -4.59
N HIS A 251 -5.76 3.63 -5.56
CA HIS A 251 -6.53 4.87 -5.44
C HIS A 251 -7.68 4.75 -4.42
N GLN A 252 -8.24 3.55 -4.23
CA GLN A 252 -9.33 3.29 -3.27
C GLN A 252 -8.84 3.11 -1.82
N VAL A 253 -7.54 2.96 -1.62
CA VAL A 253 -6.97 2.63 -0.30
C VAL A 253 -6.38 3.86 0.35
N HIS A 254 -6.94 4.23 1.50
CA HIS A 254 -6.56 5.39 2.30
C HIS A 254 -6.15 4.91 3.69
N LEU A 255 -4.97 5.34 4.17
CA LEU A 255 -4.61 5.08 5.56
C LEU A 255 -5.37 6.02 6.51
N ILE A 256 -5.41 7.31 6.16
CA ILE A 256 -6.10 8.35 6.92
C ILE A 256 -7.34 8.77 6.13
N PRO A 257 -8.52 8.15 6.40
CA PRO A 257 -9.74 8.46 5.67
C PRO A 257 -10.27 9.85 6.03
N SER A 258 -10.85 10.54 5.05
CA SER A 258 -11.53 11.83 5.22
C SER A 258 -12.78 11.71 6.11
N GLU A 259 -13.33 12.84 6.58
CA GLU A 259 -14.58 12.82 7.35
C GLU A 259 -15.74 12.22 6.53
N ALA A 260 -15.79 12.51 5.23
CA ALA A 260 -16.79 11.94 4.33
C ALA A 260 -16.62 10.42 4.21
N GLU A 261 -15.39 9.94 4.08
CA GLU A 261 -15.07 8.52 3.99
C GLU A 261 -15.43 7.76 5.27
N ARG A 262 -15.17 8.37 6.44
CA ARG A 262 -15.50 7.82 7.76
C ARG A 262 -17.01 7.64 7.97
N LYS A 263 -17.85 8.47 7.32
CA LYS A 263 -19.32 8.38 7.40
C LYS A 263 -19.90 7.21 6.62
N LEU A 264 -19.19 6.69 5.62
CA LEU A 264 -19.65 5.55 4.83
C LEU A 264 -19.58 4.24 5.64
N SER A 265 -20.61 3.40 5.49
CA SER A 265 -20.56 2.04 6.02
C SER A 265 -19.54 1.18 5.23
N PRO A 266 -19.04 0.07 5.80
CA PRO A 266 -18.20 -0.88 5.07
C PRO A 266 -18.84 -1.38 3.77
N GLU A 267 -20.15 -1.61 3.77
CA GLU A 267 -20.92 -2.07 2.61
C GLU A 267 -21.01 -0.98 1.54
N GLN A 268 -21.28 0.27 1.93
CA GLN A 268 -21.30 1.42 1.03
C GLN A 268 -19.94 1.64 0.36
N ARG A 269 -18.84 1.50 1.10
CA ARG A 269 -17.48 1.59 0.54
C ARG A 269 -17.23 0.46 -0.46
N ALA A 270 -17.56 -0.79 -0.10
CA ALA A 270 -17.37 -1.92 -0.99
C ALA A 270 -18.20 -1.81 -2.29
N GLU A 271 -19.43 -1.29 -2.20
CA GLU A 271 -20.29 -1.02 -3.35
C GLU A 271 -19.69 0.09 -4.23
N ARG A 272 -19.27 1.21 -3.65
CA ARG A 272 -18.60 2.30 -4.38
C ARG A 272 -17.35 1.78 -5.10
N ASP A 273 -16.47 1.10 -4.37
CA ASP A 273 -15.22 0.59 -4.92
C ASP A 273 -15.47 -0.34 -6.12
N THR A 274 -16.54 -1.13 -6.07
CA THR A 274 -16.96 -2.00 -7.18
C THR A 274 -17.44 -1.18 -8.38
N LEU A 275 -18.29 -0.17 -8.16
CA LEU A 275 -18.80 0.70 -9.22
C LEU A 275 -17.70 1.53 -9.89
N GLU A 276 -16.71 2.00 -9.14
CA GLU A 276 -15.55 2.72 -9.68
C GLU A 276 -14.70 1.83 -10.61
N LEU A 277 -14.51 0.56 -10.23
CA LEU A 277 -13.83 -0.40 -11.10
C LEU A 277 -14.64 -0.69 -12.36
N GLU A 278 -15.97 -0.80 -12.27
CA GLU A 278 -16.84 -0.93 -13.43
C GLU A 278 -16.80 0.29 -14.34
N LEU A 279 -16.77 1.50 -13.76
CA LEU A 279 -16.60 2.75 -14.48
C LEU A 279 -15.25 2.79 -15.21
N ALA A 280 -14.16 2.34 -14.57
CA ALA A 280 -12.85 2.24 -15.20
C ALA A 280 -12.87 1.25 -16.39
N ARG A 281 -13.51 0.09 -16.24
CA ARG A 281 -13.70 -0.90 -17.33
C ARG A 281 -14.53 -0.32 -18.48
N LEU A 282 -15.58 0.44 -18.18
CA LEU A 282 -16.42 1.09 -19.19
C LEU A 282 -15.61 2.13 -19.97
N ARG A 283 -14.84 2.99 -19.28
CA ARG A 283 -13.96 3.99 -19.90
C ARG A 283 -12.92 3.36 -20.81
N ALA A 284 -12.31 2.24 -20.40
CA ALA A 284 -11.34 1.51 -21.22
C ALA A 284 -11.95 0.98 -22.53
N LYS A 285 -13.25 0.69 -22.55
CA LYS A 285 -14.00 0.20 -23.73
C LYS A 285 -14.68 1.31 -24.54
N LYS A 286 -14.48 2.59 -24.20
CA LYS A 286 -15.16 3.71 -24.90
C LYS A 286 -14.97 3.66 -26.43
N ALA A 287 -13.78 3.30 -26.90
CA ALA A 287 -13.48 3.23 -28.33
C ALA A 287 -14.15 2.04 -29.07
N THR A 288 -14.65 1.04 -28.34
CA THR A 288 -15.23 -0.19 -28.91
C THR A 288 -16.75 -0.29 -28.76
N ILE A 289 -17.37 0.61 -28.00
CA ILE A 289 -18.81 0.66 -27.74
C ILE A 289 -19.42 1.82 -28.55
N LYS A 290 -20.63 1.64 -29.09
CA LYS A 290 -21.39 2.74 -29.72
C LYS A 290 -21.64 3.86 -28.71
N GLU A 291 -21.54 5.11 -29.16
CA GLU A 291 -21.59 6.29 -28.30
C GLU A 291 -22.84 6.34 -27.41
N ASP A 292 -24.03 6.19 -27.97
CA ASP A 292 -25.29 6.19 -27.20
C ASP A 292 -25.31 5.10 -26.11
N ALA A 293 -24.88 3.89 -26.45
CA ALA A 293 -24.83 2.76 -25.51
C ALA A 293 -23.75 2.96 -24.42
N TYR A 294 -22.67 3.70 -24.72
CA TYR A 294 -21.67 4.08 -23.73
C TYR A 294 -22.26 5.07 -22.72
N TYR A 295 -22.95 6.11 -23.20
CA TYR A 295 -23.53 7.13 -22.33
C TYR A 295 -24.69 6.60 -21.48
N GLU A 296 -25.53 5.72 -22.02
CA GLU A 296 -26.60 5.04 -21.25
C GLU A 296 -26.03 4.21 -20.08
N ARG A 297 -24.96 3.43 -20.34
CA ARG A 297 -24.29 2.66 -19.29
C ARG A 297 -23.58 3.54 -18.27
N LEU A 298 -22.96 4.63 -18.74
CA LEU A 298 -22.29 5.59 -17.88
C LEU A 298 -23.29 6.27 -16.94
N GLU A 299 -24.42 6.74 -17.46
CA GLU A 299 -25.48 7.36 -16.68
C GLU A 299 -25.97 6.41 -15.58
N LYS A 300 -26.25 5.14 -15.92
CA LYS A 300 -26.66 4.13 -14.95
C LYS A 300 -25.64 3.98 -13.81
N LEU A 301 -24.35 3.82 -14.12
CA LEU A 301 -23.30 3.67 -13.11
C LEU A 301 -23.19 4.91 -12.21
N LEU A 302 -23.23 6.12 -12.79
CA LEU A 302 -23.14 7.37 -12.02
C LEU A 302 -24.36 7.58 -11.12
N LEU A 303 -25.56 7.19 -11.57
CA LEU A 303 -26.77 7.23 -10.75
C LEU A 303 -26.71 6.22 -9.59
N GLU A 304 -26.19 5.02 -9.83
CA GLU A 304 -25.98 4.02 -8.78
C GLU A 304 -24.97 4.52 -7.74
N MET A 305 -23.82 5.06 -8.18
CA MET A 305 -22.83 5.69 -7.28
C MET A 305 -23.44 6.84 -6.47
N SER A 306 -24.24 7.71 -7.11
CA SER A 306 -24.88 8.83 -6.43
C SER A 306 -25.81 8.39 -5.29
N ARG A 307 -26.46 7.23 -5.38
CA ARG A 307 -27.38 6.73 -4.35
C ARG A 307 -26.65 6.29 -3.08
N ILE A 308 -25.36 5.97 -3.18
CA ILE A 308 -24.54 5.63 -2.01
C ILE A 308 -24.43 6.84 -1.07
N TYR A 309 -24.20 8.02 -1.64
CA TYR A 309 -24.03 9.27 -0.90
C TYR A 309 -25.34 9.96 -0.56
N PHE A 310 -26.35 9.80 -1.41
CA PHE A 310 -27.67 10.42 -1.28
C PHE A 310 -28.77 9.34 -1.35
N PRO A 311 -28.91 8.50 -0.31
CA PRO A 311 -29.99 7.53 -0.24
C PRO A 311 -31.34 8.25 -0.27
N LYS A 312 -32.31 7.67 -0.99
CA LYS A 312 -33.68 8.18 -1.10
C LYS A 312 -34.47 8.00 0.19
#